data_AF-A0AAV4ZDV5-F1
#
_entry.id   AF-A0AAV4ZDV5-F1
#
_cell.length_a   1.000
_cell.length_b   1.000
_cell.length_c   1.000
_cell.angle_alpha   90.00
_cell.angle_beta   90.00
_cell.angle_gamma   90.00
#
_symmetry.space_group_name_H-M   'P 1'
#
loop_
_entity.id
_entity.type
_entity.pdbx_description
1 polymer ?
#
loop_
_entity_poly.entity_id
_entity_poly.type
_entity_poly.pdbx_seq_one_letter_code
_entity_poly.pdbx_strand_id
1 'polypeptide(L)'
;MSSSVHFEHILLGDSDSEENACLGISDGRIVAILVRSSEFENYAEQTRWYLDKGFGSCDQQGLMFPSLDAAKSWITTQLSINYMYGGIAFI
;
A
#
# COMPACT_ATOMS: atom_id res chain seq x y z
N MET A 1 14.95 -13.82 3.72
CA MET A 1 15.34 -12.60 2.99
C MET A 1 14.34 -11.53 3.36
N SER A 2 14.78 -10.43 3.98
CA SER A 2 13.89 -9.36 4.40
C SER A 2 13.41 -8.62 3.16
N SER A 3 12.15 -8.78 2.79
CA SER A 3 11.54 -8.02 1.70
C SER A 3 11.55 -6.54 2.09
N SER A 4 12.51 -5.77 1.56
CA SER A 4 12.52 -4.32 1.76
C SER A 4 11.37 -3.72 0.96
N VAL A 5 10.37 -3.21 1.66
CA VAL A 5 9.29 -2.42 1.08
C VAL A 5 9.70 -0.95 1.16
N HIS A 6 9.62 -0.23 0.05
CA HIS A 6 9.73 1.22 0.03
C HIS A 6 8.53 1.84 -0.67
N PHE A 7 8.29 3.10 -0.37
CA PHE A 7 7.17 3.86 -0.89
C PHE A 7 7.66 4.96 -1.81
N GLU A 8 7.09 5.01 -3.02
CA GLU A 8 7.36 6.07 -3.98
C GLU A 8 6.12 6.95 -4.12
N HIS A 9 6.26 8.25 -3.82
CA HIS A 9 5.19 9.21 -4.00
C HIS A 9 5.05 9.54 -5.48
N ILE A 10 3.83 9.35 -5.99
CA ILE A 10 3.49 9.66 -7.38
C ILE A 10 2.25 10.56 -7.39
N LEU A 11 2.17 11.40 -8.41
CA LEU A 11 0.97 12.18 -8.69
C LEU A 11 0.08 11.35 -9.61
N LEU A 12 -1.18 11.15 -9.22
CA LEU A 12 -2.17 10.59 -10.14
C LEU A 12 -2.59 11.70 -11.11
N GLY A 13 -2.64 11.37 -12.40
CA GLY A 13 -3.09 12.28 -13.44
C GLY A 13 -4.61 12.41 -13.53
N ASP A 14 -5.31 12.34 -12.41
CA ASP A 14 -6.74 12.62 -12.39
C ASP A 14 -6.96 14.14 -12.41
N SER A 15 -7.81 14.60 -13.31
CA SER A 15 -7.78 15.97 -13.84
C SER A 15 -8.36 17.03 -12.91
N ASP A 16 -8.86 16.64 -11.73
CA ASP A 16 -9.59 17.53 -10.82
C ASP A 16 -9.00 17.60 -9.40
N SER A 17 -8.03 16.77 -9.07
CA SER A 17 -7.34 16.82 -7.78
C SER A 17 -5.96 16.22 -7.90
N GLU A 18 -4.93 16.96 -7.46
CA GLU A 18 -3.58 16.45 -7.28
C GLU A 18 -3.59 15.43 -6.12
N GLU A 19 -4.21 14.27 -6.35
CA GLU A 19 -4.29 13.20 -5.38
C GLU A 19 -2.89 12.61 -5.22
N ASN A 20 -2.37 12.75 -4.01
CA ASN A 20 -1.07 12.22 -3.65
C ASN A 20 -1.21 10.71 -3.50
N ALA A 21 -0.69 9.95 -4.45
CA ALA A 21 -0.63 8.50 -4.37
C ALA A 21 0.77 8.01 -3.99
N CYS A 22 0.82 6.81 -3.49
CA CYS A 22 2.03 6.17 -2.99
C CYS A 22 2.09 4.73 -3.47
N LEU A 23 3.14 4.39 -4.22
CA LEU A 23 3.39 3.04 -4.68
C LEU A 23 4.21 2.28 -3.65
N GLY A 24 3.64 1.22 -3.09
CA GLY A 24 4.38 0.21 -2.36
C GLY A 24 5.13 -0.67 -3.35
N ILE A 25 6.45 -0.62 -3.31
CA ILE A 25 7.33 -1.42 -4.17
C ILE A 25 8.20 -2.33 -3.30
N SER A 26 8.27 -3.59 -3.67
CA SER A 26 9.17 -4.58 -3.06
C SER A 26 9.83 -5.42 -4.14
N ASP A 27 11.15 -5.61 -4.03
CA ASP A 27 11.95 -6.38 -5.01
C ASP A 27 11.76 -5.89 -6.46
N GLY A 28 11.61 -4.57 -6.65
CA GLY A 28 11.37 -3.97 -7.97
C GLY A 28 9.99 -4.21 -8.56
N ARG A 29 9.03 -4.72 -7.77
CA ARG A 29 7.63 -4.95 -8.20
C ARG A 29 6.68 -4.09 -7.39
N ILE A 30 5.64 -3.59 -8.04
CA ILE A 30 4.53 -2.91 -7.36
C ILE A 30 3.72 -3.97 -6.61
N VAL A 31 3.61 -3.79 -5.30
CA VAL A 31 2.85 -4.68 -4.40
C VAL A 31 1.58 -4.02 -3.87
N ALA A 32 1.52 -2.69 -3.87
CA ALA A 32 0.33 -1.95 -3.45
C ALA A 32 0.31 -0.52 -4.01
N ILE A 33 -0.88 0.01 -4.22
CA ILE A 33 -1.15 1.41 -4.57
C ILE A 33 -1.97 1.99 -3.43
N LEU A 34 -1.42 3.00 -2.77
CA LEU A 34 -2.11 3.78 -1.75
C LEU A 34 -2.45 5.15 -2.28
N VAL A 35 -3.60 5.66 -1.91
CA VAL A 35 -4.07 7.00 -2.28
C VAL A 35 -4.37 7.76 -1.00
N ARG A 36 -3.94 9.02 -0.94
CA ARG A 36 -4.24 9.90 0.19
C ARG A 36 -5.68 10.38 0.07
N SER A 37 -6.53 10.06 1.05
CA SER A 37 -7.87 10.65 1.11
C SER A 37 -7.78 12.10 1.60
N SER A 38 -8.11 13.06 0.72
CA SER A 38 -8.22 14.49 1.02
C SER A 38 -9.43 14.87 1.86
N GLU A 39 -10.44 13.98 1.99
CA GLU A 39 -11.67 14.26 2.74
C GLU A 39 -11.48 14.62 4.22
N PHE A 40 -10.30 14.39 4.80
CA PHE A 40 -9.98 14.72 6.20
C PHE A 40 -8.94 15.85 6.36
N GLU A 41 -8.81 16.74 5.37
CA GLU A 41 -7.90 17.91 5.41
C GLU A 41 -8.07 18.83 6.63
N ASN A 42 -9.21 18.78 7.34
CA ASN A 42 -9.44 19.62 8.53
C ASN A 42 -8.69 19.17 9.78
N TYR A 43 -8.08 17.97 9.81
CA TYR A 43 -7.24 17.54 10.91
C TYR A 43 -5.90 17.05 10.36
N ALA A 44 -4.88 17.92 10.42
CA ALA A 44 -3.51 17.64 10.02
C ALA A 44 -2.93 16.35 10.66
N GLU A 45 -3.53 15.89 11.75
CA GLU A 45 -3.15 14.70 12.53
C GLU A 45 -3.79 13.38 12.02
N GLN A 46 -4.70 13.43 11.02
CA GLN A 46 -5.46 12.27 10.54
C GLN A 46 -5.39 12.10 9.01
N THR A 47 -4.21 12.29 8.41
CA THR A 47 -4.02 11.91 7.00
C THR A 47 -4.18 10.40 6.86
N ARG A 48 -5.31 9.95 6.29
CA ARG A 48 -5.57 8.54 6.04
C ARG A 48 -5.12 8.14 4.63
N TRP A 49 -4.49 6.98 4.56
CA TRP A 49 -4.05 6.35 3.33
C TRP A 49 -4.99 5.20 3.01
N TYR A 50 -5.63 5.27 1.85
CA TYR A 50 -6.51 4.23 1.36
C TYR A 50 -5.74 3.30 0.42
N LEU A 51 -5.87 1.99 0.62
CA LEU A 51 -5.37 0.99 -0.31
C LEU A 51 -6.36 0.88 -1.46
N ASP A 52 -6.00 1.51 -2.57
CA ASP A 52 -6.74 1.42 -3.81
C ASP A 52 -6.65 0.00 -4.37
N LYS A 53 -5.42 -0.51 -4.49
CA LYS A 53 -5.18 -1.84 -5.03
C LYS A 53 -3.89 -2.46 -4.50
N GLY A 54 -4.00 -3.64 -3.91
CA GLY A 54 -2.86 -4.50 -3.63
C GLY A 54 -2.66 -5.57 -4.70
N PHE A 55 -1.45 -6.13 -4.76
CA PHE A 55 -1.05 -7.12 -5.75
C PHE A 55 -0.39 -8.33 -5.09
N GLY A 56 -0.65 -9.52 -5.62
CA GLY A 56 -0.03 -10.76 -5.18
C GLY A 56 -0.37 -11.08 -3.72
N SER A 57 0.63 -11.17 -2.85
CA SER A 57 0.42 -11.42 -1.41
C SER A 57 -0.41 -10.33 -0.72
N CYS A 58 -0.46 -9.14 -1.31
CA CYS A 58 -1.20 -8.01 -0.79
C CYS A 58 -2.54 -7.80 -1.51
N ASP A 59 -3.05 -8.75 -2.30
CA ASP A 59 -4.28 -8.66 -3.11
C ASP A 59 -5.54 -8.37 -2.26
N GLN A 60 -5.64 -7.13 -1.80
CA GLN A 60 -6.72 -6.55 -1.05
C GLN A 60 -6.92 -5.10 -1.51
N GLN A 61 -8.12 -4.60 -1.30
CA GLN A 61 -8.52 -3.23 -1.60
C GLN A 61 -9.43 -2.75 -0.47
N GLY A 62 -9.62 -1.44 -0.32
CA GLY A 62 -10.56 -0.93 0.69
C GLY A 62 -9.98 -0.75 2.08
N LEU A 63 -8.70 -1.03 2.29
CA LEU A 63 -8.05 -0.88 3.59
C LEU A 63 -7.68 0.57 3.82
N MET A 64 -7.95 1.08 5.02
CA MET A 64 -7.51 2.41 5.45
C MET A 64 -6.38 2.27 6.47
N PHE A 65 -5.32 3.01 6.24
CA PHE A 65 -4.18 3.10 7.14
C PHE A 65 -4.08 4.53 7.70
N PRO A 66 -3.78 4.67 9.00
CA PRO A 66 -3.58 5.99 9.60
C PRO A 66 -2.26 6.65 9.17
N SER A 67 -1.29 5.88 8.68
CA SER A 67 0.03 6.34 8.26
C SER A 67 0.64 5.41 7.20
N LEU A 68 1.57 5.91 6.39
CA LEU A 68 2.38 5.07 5.50
C LEU A 68 3.18 4.01 6.25
N ASP A 69 3.65 4.29 7.47
CA ASP A 69 4.35 3.28 8.28
C ASP A 69 3.45 2.08 8.64
N ALA A 70 2.19 2.34 8.99
CA ALA A 70 1.21 1.29 9.24
C ALA A 70 0.93 0.47 7.97
N ALA A 71 0.82 1.12 6.82
CA ALA A 71 0.73 0.44 5.54
C ALA A 71 1.98 -0.40 5.25
N LYS A 72 3.18 0.12 5.54
CA LYS A 72 4.46 -0.59 5.36
C LYS A 72 4.49 -1.89 6.15
N SER A 73 4.12 -1.80 7.43
CA SER A 73 4.10 -2.93 8.35
C SER A 73 3.15 -4.00 7.84
N TRP A 74 1.94 -3.59 7.43
CA TRP A 74 0.96 -4.50 6.86
C TRP A 74 1.47 -5.20 5.58
N ILE A 75 2.01 -4.45 4.60
CA ILE A 75 2.58 -5.03 3.37
C ILE A 75 3.70 -6.01 3.70
N THR A 76 4.59 -5.65 4.61
CA THR A 76 5.71 -6.50 5.04
C THR A 76 5.20 -7.79 5.68
N THR A 77 4.15 -7.71 6.51
CA THR A 77 3.48 -8.87 7.09
C THR A 77 2.85 -9.75 6.01
N GLN A 78 2.12 -9.18 5.06
CA GLN A 78 1.50 -9.95 3.96
C GLN A 78 2.54 -10.67 3.10
N LEU A 79 3.63 -9.98 2.75
CA LEU A 79 4.75 -10.60 2.02
C LEU A 79 5.34 -11.75 2.83
N SER A 80 5.56 -11.57 4.14
CA SER A 80 6.08 -12.61 5.04
C SER A 80 5.15 -13.82 5.19
N ILE A 81 3.84 -13.60 5.33
CA ILE A 81 2.83 -14.67 5.41
C ILE A 81 2.85 -15.52 4.14
N ASN A 82 2.97 -14.89 2.97
CA ASN A 82 3.09 -15.62 1.71
C ASN A 82 4.39 -16.45 1.63
N TYR A 83 5.49 -16.03 2.27
CA TYR A 83 6.68 -16.89 2.37
C TYR A 83 6.50 -18.07 3.33
N MET A 84 5.60 -17.97 4.31
CA MET A 84 5.30 -19.08 5.24
C MET A 84 4.29 -20.09 4.67
N TYR A 85 3.36 -19.66 3.82
CA TYR A 85 2.34 -20.53 3.20
C TYR A 85 2.58 -20.84 1.71
N GLY A 86 3.54 -20.16 1.05
CA GLY A 86 3.91 -20.36 -0.35
C GLY A 86 4.61 -21.69 -0.68
N GLY A 87 4.54 -22.66 0.22
CA GLY A 87 4.83 -24.07 -0.07
C GLY A 87 3.62 -24.88 -0.55
N ILE A 88 2.41 -24.32 -0.51
CA ILE A 88 1.20 -24.98 -1.04
C ILE A 88 0.59 -24.17 -2.18
N ALA A 89 1.20 -24.28 -3.36
CA ALA A 89 0.46 -24.07 -4.60
C ALA A 89 -0.66 -25.11 -4.67
N PHE A 90 -1.90 -24.73 -4.34
CA PHE A 90 -3.07 -25.50 -4.73
C PHE A 90 -3.41 -25.13 -6.18
N ILE A 91 -2.96 -26.01 -7.07
CA ILE A 91 -3.50 -26.23 -8.43
C ILE A 91 -4.94 -26.74 -8.38
#